data_AF-A0A420YW44-F1
#
_entry.id   AF-A0A420YW44-F1
#
_cell.length_a   1.000
_cell.length_b   1.000
_cell.length_c   1.000
_cell.angle_alpha   90.00
_cell.angle_beta   90.00
_cell.angle_gamma   90.00
#
_symmetry.space_group_name_H-M   'P 1'
#
loop_
_entity.id
_entity.type
_entity.pdbx_description
1 polymer ?
#
loop_
_entity_poly.entity_id
_entity_poly.type
_entity_poly.pdbx_seq_one_letter_code
_entity_poly.pdbx_strand_id
1 'polypeptide(L)'
;MIGTRLFTSLLIAVLFGAILFACTAQQSSQKAIYWTQMVAQKSPLQDSIMFTHDTIYGETSGFRLPKQIRTGVCEEQMSSDGYTYRLLRAKLAGENDIPIKATILSISRGNKILDAVILSLDFTFETEHFAHFVVTTDSIHIHRYEVEHLEYDKETGEIIGNRNTPDTTIYSSLYLIRDGHIIKQ
;
A
#
# COMPACT_ATOMS: atom_id res chain seq x y z
N MET A 1 -44.10 53.80 -29.57
CA MET A 1 -43.29 53.80 -28.33
C MET A 1 -43.36 52.42 -27.67
N ILE A 2 -42.59 51.45 -28.16
CA ILE A 2 -42.40 50.11 -27.55
C ILE A 2 -40.95 49.76 -27.86
N GLY A 3 -40.01 50.17 -27.00
CA GLY A 3 -38.59 50.05 -27.35
C GLY A 3 -37.62 50.04 -26.17
N THR A 4 -38.13 49.93 -24.95
CA THR A 4 -37.28 49.99 -23.74
C THR A 4 -37.54 48.86 -22.74
N ARG A 5 -38.47 47.94 -23.03
CA ARG A 5 -38.79 46.81 -22.12
C ARG A 5 -38.21 45.46 -22.51
N LEU A 6 -37.54 45.34 -23.66
CA LEU A 6 -36.97 44.07 -24.12
C LEU A 6 -35.48 43.88 -23.76
N PHE A 7 -34.77 44.95 -23.38
CA PHE A 7 -33.33 44.86 -23.10
C PHE A 7 -33.00 44.50 -21.65
N THR A 8 -33.91 44.69 -20.70
CA THR A 8 -33.68 44.34 -19.28
C THR A 8 -33.96 42.86 -18.99
N SER A 9 -34.84 42.20 -19.75
CA SER A 9 -35.16 40.78 -19.57
C SER A 9 -34.04 39.84 -20.05
N LEU A 10 -33.31 40.25 -21.08
CA LEU A 10 -32.24 39.43 -21.65
C LEU A 10 -30.96 39.48 -20.80
N LEU A 11 -30.68 40.59 -20.12
CA LEU A 11 -29.49 40.73 -19.27
C LEU A 11 -29.59 39.92 -17.96
N ILE A 12 -30.80 39.77 -17.40
CA ILE A 12 -31.03 38.99 -16.18
C ILE A 12 -30.95 37.48 -16.47
N ALA A 13 -31.39 37.04 -17.65
CA ALA A 13 -31.30 35.62 -18.04
C ALA A 13 -29.84 35.17 -18.26
N VAL A 14 -28.96 36.04 -18.75
CA VAL A 14 -27.54 35.71 -18.96
C VAL A 14 -26.77 35.71 -17.63
N LEU A 15 -27.11 36.58 -16.68
CA LEU A 15 -26.48 36.55 -15.34
C LEU A 15 -26.90 35.33 -14.51
N PHE A 16 -28.15 34.87 -14.60
CA PHE A 16 -28.57 33.63 -13.90
C PHE A 16 -28.06 32.36 -14.57
N GLY A 17 -27.89 32.35 -15.90
CA GLY A 17 -27.26 31.23 -16.61
C GLY A 17 -25.77 31.05 -16.27
N ALA A 18 -25.06 32.15 -16.01
CA ALA A 18 -23.64 32.09 -15.61
C ALA A 18 -23.44 31.73 -14.12
N ILE A 19 -24.42 32.04 -13.26
CA ILE A 19 -24.35 31.68 -11.82
C ILE A 19 -24.81 30.25 -11.57
N LEU A 20 -25.70 29.68 -12.40
CA LEU A 20 -26.11 28.28 -12.29
C LEU A 20 -25.12 27.28 -12.94
N PHE A 21 -24.20 27.75 -13.80
CA PHE A 21 -23.08 26.91 -14.27
C PHE A 21 -21.85 26.92 -13.35
N ALA A 22 -21.86 27.73 -12.29
CA ALA A 22 -20.82 27.70 -11.26
C ALA A 22 -21.11 26.66 -10.15
N CYS A 23 -22.20 25.88 -10.24
CA CYS A 23 -22.65 25.02 -9.16
C CYS A 23 -23.17 23.66 -9.65
N THR A 24 -22.39 22.93 -10.47
CA THR A 24 -22.40 21.45 -10.52
C THR A 24 -21.22 20.97 -11.38
N ALA A 25 -20.02 21.38 -11.01
CA ALA A 25 -18.83 20.57 -11.24
C ALA A 25 -18.08 20.48 -9.92
N GLN A 26 -18.82 20.09 -8.87
CA GLN A 26 -18.18 19.42 -7.76
C GLN A 26 -17.71 18.08 -8.33
N GLN A 27 -16.53 18.14 -8.92
CA GLN A 27 -15.71 16.98 -9.24
C GLN A 27 -15.58 16.25 -7.91
N SER A 28 -16.46 15.27 -7.72
CA SER A 28 -16.27 14.19 -6.77
C SER A 28 -15.00 13.49 -7.22
N SER A 29 -13.86 14.05 -6.82
CA SER A 29 -12.60 13.32 -6.73
C SER A 29 -12.81 12.31 -5.61
N GLN A 30 -13.61 11.27 -5.87
CA GLN A 30 -13.52 10.00 -5.15
C GLN A 30 -12.09 9.54 -5.38
N LYS A 31 -11.21 9.86 -4.43
CA LYS A 31 -9.82 9.46 -4.50
C LYS A 31 -9.80 7.95 -4.38
N ALA A 32 -9.63 7.27 -5.51
CA ALA A 32 -9.22 5.88 -5.54
C ALA A 32 -7.93 5.75 -4.70
N ILE A 33 -7.82 4.67 -3.94
CA ILE A 33 -6.56 4.34 -3.28
C ILE A 33 -5.61 3.86 -4.37
N TYR A 34 -4.43 4.46 -4.39
CA TYR A 34 -3.34 4.04 -5.25
C TYR A 34 -2.04 4.26 -4.50
N TRP A 35 -1.46 3.17 -3.98
CA TRP A 35 -0.20 3.22 -3.24
C TRP A 35 0.83 2.31 -3.83
N THR A 36 2.08 2.76 -3.72
CA THR A 36 3.26 2.02 -4.16
C THR A 36 4.26 1.96 -3.00
N GLN A 37 5.33 1.20 -3.16
CA GLN A 37 6.41 1.12 -2.19
C GLN A 37 7.00 2.50 -1.82
N MET A 38 7.08 3.44 -2.77
CA MET A 38 7.57 4.80 -2.49
C MET A 38 6.73 5.54 -1.44
N VAL A 39 5.41 5.32 -1.44
CA VAL A 39 4.51 5.90 -0.43
C VAL A 39 4.81 5.32 0.95
N ALA A 40 5.07 4.01 1.04
CA ALA A 40 5.43 3.36 2.28
C ALA A 40 6.76 3.84 2.87
N GLN A 41 7.64 4.49 2.10
CA GLN A 41 8.93 4.95 2.62
C GLN A 41 8.83 6.23 3.46
N LYS A 42 7.66 6.90 3.48
CA LYS A 42 7.41 8.07 4.32
C LYS A 42 7.58 7.74 5.81
N SER A 43 8.00 8.75 6.58
CA SER A 43 8.05 8.65 8.05
C SER A 43 6.66 8.30 8.59
N PRO A 44 6.57 7.39 9.57
CA PRO A 44 5.30 7.11 10.22
C PRO A 44 4.71 8.36 10.87
N LEU A 45 3.40 8.49 10.77
CA LEU A 45 2.56 9.34 11.61
C LEU A 45 2.75 8.94 13.09
N GLN A 46 2.35 9.81 14.00
CA GLN A 46 2.48 9.58 15.45
C GLN A 46 1.64 8.38 15.94
N ASP A 47 0.67 7.94 15.14
CA ASP A 47 -0.22 6.85 15.48
C ASP A 47 0.46 5.48 15.33
N SER A 48 0.24 4.61 16.33
CA SER A 48 0.73 3.24 16.30
C SER A 48 -0.40 2.24 16.44
N ILE A 49 -0.40 1.19 15.60
CA ILE A 49 -1.36 0.09 15.67
C ILE A 49 -0.62 -1.18 16.10
N MET A 50 -1.21 -1.90 17.05
CA MET A 50 -0.72 -3.20 17.48
C MET A 50 -1.47 -4.31 16.73
N PHE A 51 -0.72 -5.20 16.10
CA PHE A 51 -1.26 -6.42 15.48
C PHE A 51 -0.80 -7.65 16.24
N THR A 52 -1.64 -8.67 16.26
CA THR A 52 -1.21 -10.04 16.58
C THR A 52 -0.90 -10.78 15.28
N HIS A 53 0.09 -11.66 15.29
CA HIS A 53 0.48 -12.37 14.06
C HIS A 53 -0.67 -13.14 13.39
N ASP A 54 -1.65 -13.64 14.17
CA ASP A 54 -2.85 -14.33 13.66
C ASP A 54 -3.79 -13.43 12.82
N THR A 55 -3.61 -12.11 12.87
CA THR A 55 -4.44 -11.12 12.17
C THR A 55 -3.81 -10.59 10.89
N ILE A 56 -2.56 -10.98 10.61
CA ILE A 56 -1.85 -10.59 9.39
C ILE A 56 -1.45 -11.86 8.65
N TYR A 57 -1.89 -12.01 7.41
CA TYR A 57 -1.41 -13.06 6.51
C TYR A 57 -0.49 -12.46 5.45
N GLY A 58 0.12 -13.34 4.66
CA GLY A 58 1.09 -12.96 3.65
C GLY A 58 2.25 -13.93 3.64
N GLU A 59 3.01 -13.90 2.56
CA GLU A 59 4.24 -14.67 2.45
C GLU A 59 5.30 -14.05 3.34
N THR A 60 5.90 -14.85 4.22
CA THR A 60 6.90 -14.38 5.17
C THR A 60 8.33 -14.71 4.78
N SER A 61 8.57 -15.27 3.59
CA SER A 61 9.91 -15.68 3.11
C SER A 61 10.71 -16.47 4.17
N GLY A 62 10.05 -17.43 4.85
CA GLY A 62 10.67 -18.23 5.91
C GLY A 62 10.85 -17.52 7.27
N PHE A 63 10.59 -16.21 7.35
CA PHE A 63 10.61 -15.46 8.58
C PHE A 63 9.39 -15.77 9.46
N ARG A 64 9.61 -15.88 10.78
CA ARG A 64 8.51 -16.04 11.75
C ARG A 64 8.15 -14.70 12.36
N LEU A 65 6.93 -14.25 12.12
CA LEU A 65 6.43 -13.02 12.74
C LEU A 65 6.39 -13.15 14.27
N PRO A 66 6.77 -12.08 15.01
CA PRO A 66 6.61 -12.07 16.45
C PRO A 66 5.12 -12.06 16.82
N LYS A 67 4.81 -12.56 18.02
CA LYS A 67 3.42 -12.66 18.51
C LYS A 67 2.65 -11.35 18.43
N GLN A 68 3.35 -10.23 18.67
CA GLN A 68 2.83 -8.88 18.58
C GLN A 68 3.75 -8.02 17.73
N ILE A 69 3.16 -7.20 16.87
CA ILE A 69 3.88 -6.28 15.99
C ILE A 69 3.39 -4.87 16.30
N ARG A 70 4.33 -3.98 16.67
CA ARG A 70 4.06 -2.55 16.74
C ARG A 70 4.30 -1.93 15.38
N THR A 71 3.27 -1.31 14.85
CA THR A 71 3.32 -0.61 13.56
C THR A 71 3.17 0.89 13.76
N GLY A 72 3.77 1.69 12.88
CA GLY A 72 3.46 3.10 12.70
C GLY A 72 2.68 3.29 11.39
N VAL A 73 1.72 4.21 11.37
CA VAL A 73 0.91 4.49 10.18
C VAL A 73 1.67 5.41 9.24
N CYS A 74 1.96 5.01 8.00
CA CYS A 74 2.62 5.88 7.02
C CYS A 74 1.64 6.70 6.18
N GLU A 75 0.50 6.11 5.85
CA GLU A 75 -0.55 6.75 5.06
C GLU A 75 -1.91 6.15 5.44
N GLU A 76 -2.95 6.97 5.42
CA GLU A 76 -4.33 6.55 5.69
C GLU A 76 -5.24 7.15 4.62
N GLN A 77 -6.17 6.34 4.10
CA GLN A 77 -7.19 6.82 3.18
C GLN A 77 -8.51 6.08 3.42
N MET A 78 -9.59 6.86 3.47
CA MET A 78 -10.95 6.34 3.55
C MET A 78 -11.58 6.30 2.16
N SER A 79 -12.13 5.15 1.81
CA SER A 79 -12.95 4.97 0.61
C SER A 79 -14.36 5.53 0.81
N SER A 80 -15.08 5.76 -0.30
CA SER A 80 -16.48 6.20 -0.27
C SER A 80 -17.41 5.21 0.44
N ASP A 81 -17.05 3.93 0.44
CA ASP A 81 -17.88 2.85 0.99
C ASP A 81 -17.68 2.68 2.52
N GLY A 82 -16.85 3.54 3.10
CA GLY A 82 -16.60 3.61 4.54
C GLY A 82 -15.49 2.69 5.04
N TYR A 83 -14.71 2.10 4.14
CA TYR A 83 -13.49 1.37 4.51
C TYR A 83 -12.31 2.32 4.66
N THR A 84 -11.55 2.16 5.74
CA THR A 84 -10.29 2.86 5.98
C THR A 84 -9.14 1.91 5.72
N TYR A 85 -8.29 2.31 4.79
CA TYR A 85 -7.06 1.63 4.42
C TYR A 85 -5.90 2.34 5.09
N ARG A 86 -4.97 1.57 5.64
CA ARG A 86 -3.74 2.11 6.24
C ARG A 86 -2.54 1.35 5.73
N LEU A 87 -1.55 2.11 5.26
CA LEU A 87 -0.24 1.62 4.96
C LEU A 87 0.61 1.77 6.21
N LEU A 88 1.15 0.66 6.69
CA LEU A 88 1.80 0.56 8.00
C LEU A 88 3.24 0.10 7.84
N ARG A 89 4.11 0.56 8.74
CA ARG A 89 5.48 0.06 8.86
C ARG A 89 5.76 -0.50 10.23
N ALA A 90 6.51 -1.59 10.26
CA ALA A 90 7.11 -2.12 11.47
C ALA A 90 8.60 -2.37 11.27
N LYS A 91 9.35 -2.26 12.36
CA LYS A 91 10.70 -2.81 12.47
C LYS A 91 10.59 -4.09 13.27
N LEU A 92 10.95 -5.21 12.64
CA LEU A 92 10.94 -6.52 13.27
C LEU A 92 12.39 -6.91 13.61
N ALA A 93 12.56 -7.68 14.68
CA ALA A 93 13.84 -8.31 14.98
C ALA A 93 14.03 -9.50 14.03
N GLY A 94 15.07 -9.46 13.20
CA GLY A 94 15.50 -10.60 12.39
C GLY A 94 16.50 -11.47 13.14
N GLU A 95 17.01 -12.49 12.45
CA GLU A 95 18.13 -13.28 12.95
C GLU A 95 19.40 -12.44 13.05
N ASN A 96 20.26 -12.74 14.03
CA ASN A 96 21.54 -12.05 14.24
C ASN A 96 21.44 -10.51 14.34
N ASP A 97 20.38 -10.01 14.97
CA ASP A 97 20.09 -8.58 15.17
C ASP A 97 19.89 -7.76 13.88
N ILE A 98 19.71 -8.42 12.74
CA ILE A 98 19.46 -7.74 11.47
C ILE A 98 18.02 -7.23 11.47
N PRO A 99 17.79 -5.91 11.30
CA PRO A 99 16.46 -5.37 11.33
C PRO A 99 15.70 -5.66 10.04
N ILE A 100 14.52 -6.26 10.18
CA ILE A 100 13.60 -6.46 9.04
C ILE A 100 12.62 -5.30 8.99
N LYS A 101 12.49 -4.66 7.84
CA LYS A 101 11.49 -3.61 7.61
C LYS A 101 10.25 -4.24 6.99
N ALA A 102 9.16 -4.27 7.74
CA ALA A 102 7.89 -4.78 7.25
C ALA A 102 7.00 -3.64 6.78
N THR A 103 6.40 -3.82 5.60
CA THR A 103 5.30 -2.98 5.10
C THR A 103 4.02 -3.80 5.11
N ILE A 104 2.97 -3.27 5.74
CA ILE A 104 1.70 -3.98 5.95
C ILE A 104 0.57 -3.08 5.43
N LEU A 105 -0.39 -3.66 4.71
CA LEU A 105 -1.68 -3.03 4.47
C LEU A 105 -2.67 -3.54 5.50
N SER A 106 -3.42 -2.63 6.12
CA SER A 106 -4.61 -3.01 6.90
C SER A 106 -5.85 -2.34 6.35
N ILE A 107 -6.96 -3.07 6.40
CA ILE A 107 -8.29 -2.60 6.04
C ILE A 107 -9.17 -2.66 7.28
N SER A 108 -9.90 -1.59 7.53
CA SER A 108 -10.80 -1.46 8.67
C SER A 108 -12.13 -0.82 8.27
N ARG A 109 -13.15 -1.00 9.09
CA ARG A 109 -14.42 -0.27 8.99
C ARG A 109 -14.80 0.23 10.37
N GLY A 110 -14.87 1.55 10.53
CA GLY A 110 -14.90 2.17 11.85
C GLY A 110 -13.68 1.75 12.68
N ASN A 111 -13.90 1.30 13.92
CA ASN A 111 -12.81 0.91 14.83
C ASN A 111 -12.41 -0.58 14.73
N LYS A 112 -12.95 -1.32 13.76
CA LYS A 112 -12.68 -2.76 13.60
C LYS A 112 -11.76 -3.00 12.41
N ILE A 113 -10.58 -3.59 12.67
CA ILE A 113 -9.73 -4.16 11.62
C ILE A 113 -10.45 -5.38 11.04
N LEU A 114 -10.65 -5.36 9.73
CA LEU A 114 -11.26 -6.45 8.98
C LEU A 114 -10.21 -7.41 8.48
N ASP A 115 -9.10 -6.88 7.97
CA ASP A 115 -8.06 -7.68 7.35
C ASP A 115 -6.72 -6.96 7.26
N ALA A 116 -5.62 -7.71 7.18
CA ALA A 116 -4.29 -7.17 6.99
C ALA A 116 -3.34 -8.12 6.27
N VAL A 117 -2.51 -7.59 5.37
CA VAL A 117 -1.55 -8.37 4.58
C VAL A 117 -0.15 -7.76 4.61
N ILE A 118 0.88 -8.62 4.67
CA ILE A 118 2.26 -8.22 4.45
C ILE A 118 2.49 -7.93 2.97
N LEU A 119 2.86 -6.68 2.68
CA LEU A 119 3.23 -6.23 1.35
C LEU A 119 4.72 -6.47 1.07
N SER A 120 5.58 -6.19 2.05
CA SER A 120 7.03 -6.41 1.95
C SER A 120 7.66 -6.77 3.29
N LEU A 121 8.74 -7.56 3.23
CA LEU A 121 9.70 -7.79 4.29
C LEU A 121 11.07 -7.51 3.69
N ASP A 122 11.61 -6.32 3.95
CA ASP A 122 12.88 -5.89 3.36
C ASP A 122 14.01 -6.13 4.35
N PHE A 123 14.99 -6.96 3.95
CA PHE A 123 16.18 -7.29 4.75
C PHE A 123 17.32 -7.82 3.88
N THR A 124 18.53 -7.79 4.42
CA THR A 124 19.74 -8.27 3.76
C THR A 124 20.51 -9.15 4.74
N PHE A 125 20.71 -10.42 4.38
CA PHE A 125 21.60 -11.32 5.10
C PHE A 125 22.57 -11.99 4.12
N GLU A 126 22.37 -13.27 3.81
CA GLU A 126 23.04 -14.00 2.72
C GLU A 126 22.37 -13.65 1.38
N THR A 127 21.04 -13.75 1.35
CA THR A 127 20.19 -13.32 0.24
C THR A 127 19.53 -11.96 0.58
N GLU A 128 19.47 -11.05 -0.40
CA GLU A 128 18.69 -9.81 -0.26
C GLU A 128 17.22 -10.09 -0.61
N HIS A 129 16.31 -9.67 0.27
CA HIS A 129 14.87 -9.76 0.06
C HIS A 129 14.26 -8.36 0.04
N PHE A 130 13.48 -8.07 -1.01
CA PHE A 130 12.66 -6.86 -1.09
C PHE A 130 11.44 -7.08 -1.98
N ALA A 131 10.46 -6.17 -1.92
CA ALA A 131 9.27 -6.25 -2.77
C ALA A 131 8.85 -4.91 -3.36
N HIS A 132 8.37 -4.96 -4.60
CA HIS A 132 7.61 -3.88 -5.24
C HIS A 132 6.12 -4.24 -5.17
N PHE A 133 5.29 -3.28 -4.80
CA PHE A 133 3.85 -3.49 -4.74
C PHE A 133 3.05 -2.31 -5.27
N VAL A 134 1.82 -2.61 -5.69
CA VAL A 134 0.78 -1.64 -6.04
C VAL A 134 -0.50 -2.05 -5.32
N VAL A 135 -1.10 -1.12 -4.59
CA VAL A 135 -2.39 -1.29 -3.88
C VAL A 135 -3.42 -0.39 -4.53
N THR A 136 -4.56 -0.96 -4.88
CA THR A 136 -5.77 -0.24 -5.31
C THR A 136 -6.93 -0.50 -4.33
N THR A 137 -8.11 0.04 -4.60
CA THR A 137 -9.33 -0.32 -3.85
C THR A 137 -9.76 -1.76 -4.08
N ASP A 138 -9.38 -2.37 -5.21
CA ASP A 138 -9.93 -3.64 -5.66
C ASP A 138 -8.90 -4.78 -5.67
N SER A 139 -7.61 -4.44 -5.66
CA SER A 139 -6.53 -5.42 -5.79
C SER A 139 -5.21 -4.98 -5.16
N ILE A 140 -4.35 -5.97 -4.91
CA ILE A 140 -2.98 -5.81 -4.44
C ILE A 140 -2.09 -6.66 -5.33
N HIS A 141 -1.10 -6.03 -5.96
CA HIS A 141 -0.10 -6.70 -6.78
C HIS A 141 1.25 -6.59 -6.08
N ILE A 142 1.96 -7.71 -5.92
CA ILE A 142 3.25 -7.77 -5.25
C ILE A 142 4.22 -8.57 -6.11
N HIS A 143 5.39 -8.00 -6.37
CA HIS A 143 6.55 -8.68 -6.93
C HIS A 143 7.65 -8.71 -5.86
N ARG A 144 8.01 -9.92 -5.41
CA ARG A 144 9.06 -10.17 -4.42
C ARG A 144 10.32 -10.62 -5.12
N TYR A 145 11.44 -10.07 -4.70
CA TYR A 145 12.76 -10.34 -5.25
C TYR A 145 13.61 -11.00 -4.17
N GLU A 146 14.25 -12.10 -4.55
CA GLU A 146 15.29 -12.76 -3.78
C GLU A 146 16.57 -12.70 -4.61
N VAL A 147 17.58 -11.99 -4.13
CA VAL A 147 18.83 -11.73 -4.86
C VAL A 147 20.00 -12.36 -4.11
N GLU A 148 20.60 -13.38 -4.72
CA GLU A 148 21.69 -14.16 -4.14
C GLU A 148 23.04 -13.74 -4.75
N HIS A 149 23.92 -13.23 -3.89
CA HIS A 149 25.21 -12.69 -4.26
C HIS A 149 26.36 -13.67 -4.06
N LEU A 150 26.19 -14.69 -3.22
CA LEU A 150 27.23 -15.63 -2.86
C LEU A 150 27.48 -16.65 -3.97
N GLU A 151 28.76 -16.95 -4.18
CA GLU A 151 29.22 -18.03 -5.05
C GLU A 151 29.68 -19.20 -4.19
N TYR A 152 29.20 -20.40 -4.54
CA TYR A 152 29.49 -21.63 -3.82
C TYR A 152 30.29 -22.59 -4.70
N ASP A 153 31.28 -23.26 -4.10
CA ASP A 153 31.93 -24.41 -4.70
C ASP A 153 30.91 -25.54 -4.91
N LYS A 154 30.86 -26.10 -6.12
CA LYS A 154 29.84 -27.09 -6.49
C LYS A 154 30.07 -28.47 -5.86
N GLU A 155 31.28 -28.77 -5.41
CA GLU A 155 31.67 -30.07 -4.85
C GLU A 155 31.63 -30.03 -3.31
N THR A 156 32.09 -28.93 -2.70
CA THR A 156 32.17 -28.80 -1.24
C THR A 156 31.00 -28.03 -0.62
N GLY A 157 30.33 -27.18 -1.41
CA GLY A 157 29.30 -26.25 -0.91
C GLY A 157 29.86 -25.06 -0.12
N GLU A 158 31.17 -24.87 -0.09
CA GLU A 158 31.81 -23.75 0.60
C GLU A 158 31.62 -22.44 -0.17
N ILE A 159 31.53 -21.33 0.55
CA ILE A 159 31.48 -19.99 -0.05
C ILE A 159 32.87 -19.66 -0.61
N ILE A 160 32.97 -19.47 -1.93
CA ILE A 160 34.23 -19.17 -2.62
C ILE A 160 34.35 -17.71 -3.06
N GLY A 161 33.28 -16.93 -2.92
CA GLY A 161 33.29 -15.50 -3.21
C GLY A 161 31.91 -14.91 -3.44
N ASN A 162 31.89 -13.78 -4.15
CA ASN A 162 30.68 -13.12 -4.61
C ASN A 162 30.61 -13.18 -6.12
N ARG A 163 29.40 -13.35 -6.65
CA ARG A 163 29.14 -13.32 -8.09
C ARG A 163 29.20 -11.89 -8.62
N ASN A 164 29.74 -11.74 -9.83
CA ASN A 164 29.68 -10.46 -10.58
C ASN A 164 28.25 -10.13 -11.05
N THR A 165 27.41 -11.14 -11.25
CA THR A 165 25.99 -11.00 -11.56
C THR A 165 25.22 -11.93 -10.62
N PRO A 166 24.42 -11.37 -9.69
CA PRO A 166 23.70 -12.17 -8.72
C PRO A 166 22.57 -12.96 -9.39
N ASP A 167 22.21 -14.10 -8.80
CA ASP A 167 21.01 -14.82 -9.20
C ASP A 167 19.80 -14.11 -8.61
N THR A 168 18.78 -13.85 -9.43
CA THR A 168 17.55 -13.18 -8.98
C THR A 168 16.35 -14.07 -9.24
N THR A 169 15.62 -14.39 -8.18
CA THR A 169 14.33 -15.08 -8.28
C THR A 169 13.20 -14.09 -8.00
N ILE A 170 12.14 -14.15 -8.82
CA ILE A 170 10.99 -13.25 -8.71
C ILE A 170 9.72 -14.06 -8.45
N TYR A 171 9.03 -13.75 -7.36
CA TYR A 171 7.72 -14.31 -7.03
C TYR A 171 6.65 -13.23 -7.15
N SER A 172 5.51 -13.57 -7.74
CA SER A 172 4.40 -12.63 -7.93
C SER A 172 3.16 -13.11 -7.19
N SER A 173 2.50 -12.20 -6.48
CA SER A 173 1.21 -12.45 -5.85
C SER A 173 0.18 -11.42 -6.27
N LEU A 174 -1.04 -11.91 -6.51
CA LEU A 174 -2.22 -11.10 -6.70
C LEU A 174 -3.22 -11.39 -5.58
N TYR A 175 -3.74 -10.33 -4.98
CA TYR A 175 -4.88 -10.41 -4.08
C TYR A 175 -6.00 -9.52 -4.60
N LEU A 176 -7.25 -9.97 -4.41
CA LEU A 176 -8.44 -9.17 -4.64
C LEU A 176 -8.99 -8.68 -3.31
N ILE A 177 -9.55 -7.47 -3.30
CA ILE A 177 -10.23 -6.88 -2.14
C ILE A 177 -11.73 -6.93 -2.38
N ARG A 178 -12.49 -7.58 -1.49
CA ARG A 178 -13.95 -7.72 -1.56
C ARG A 178 -14.54 -7.49 -0.18
N ASP A 179 -15.40 -6.49 -0.06
CA ASP A 179 -16.09 -6.12 1.19
C ASP A 179 -15.15 -5.89 2.39
N GLY A 180 -13.91 -5.45 2.12
CA GLY A 180 -12.88 -5.22 3.13
C GLY A 180 -12.06 -6.45 3.51
N HIS A 181 -12.27 -7.58 2.84
CA HIS A 181 -11.49 -8.81 2.94
C HIS A 181 -10.57 -8.97 1.73
N ILE A 182 -9.38 -9.49 1.96
CA ILE A 182 -8.36 -9.69 0.94
C ILE A 182 -8.28 -11.20 0.66
N ILE A 183 -8.34 -11.54 -0.62
CA ILE A 183 -8.44 -12.92 -1.09
C ILE A 183 -7.28 -13.17 -2.04
N LYS A 184 -6.41 -14.14 -1.69
CA LYS A 184 -5.32 -14.57 -2.58
C LYS A 184 -5.92 -15.26 -3.82
N GLN A 185 -5.42 -14.90 -5.00
CA GLN A 185 -5.74 -15.57 -6.27
C GLN A 185 -4.75 -16.70 -6.57
#